data_AF-A0A6V7GXS2-F1
#
_entry.id   AF-A0A6V7GXS2-F1
#
_cell.length_a   1.000
_cell.length_b   1.000
_cell.length_c   1.000
_cell.angle_alpha   90.00
_cell.angle_beta   90.00
_cell.angle_gamma   90.00
#
_symmetry.space_group_name_H-M   'P 1'
#
loop_
_entity.id
_entity.type
_entity.pdbx_description
1 polymer ?
#
loop_
_entity_poly.entity_id
_entity_poly.type
_entity_poly.pdbx_seq_one_letter_code
_entity_poly.pdbx_strand_id
1 'polypeptide(L)' 'MCMIALGGADISFEFGIHAWDIAAGDIIVREAGGVCIDPAGGPFDVMSRRVLCASTMELAQELTKVLVQYYPERD' A
#
# COMPACT_ATOMS: atom_id res chain seq x y z
N MET A 1 -2.96 5.97 -4.81
CA MET A 1 -2.38 4.92 -5.68
C MET A 1 -1.99 5.46 -7.06
N CYS A 2 -2.90 5.98 -7.89
CA CYS A 2 -2.54 6.46 -9.25
C CYS A 2 -1.49 7.59 -9.28
N MET A 3 -1.45 8.46 -8.27
CA MET A 3 -0.38 9.46 -8.15
C MET A 3 1.01 8.84 -7.98
N ILE A 4 1.11 7.66 -7.37
CA ILE A 4 2.38 6.92 -7.25
C ILE A 4 2.77 6.35 -8.59
N ALA A 5 1.83 5.70 -9.29
CA ALA A 5 2.08 5.16 -10.63
C ALA A 5 2.49 6.25 -11.63
N LEU A 6 1.96 7.47 -11.48
CA LEU A 6 2.35 8.64 -12.27
C LEU A 6 3.75 9.19 -11.90
N GLY A 7 4.27 8.86 -10.73
CA GLY A 7 5.48 9.47 -10.16
C GLY A 7 5.24 10.86 -9.55
N GLY A 8 3.98 11.23 -9.30
CA GLY A 8 3.59 12.49 -8.64
C GLY A 8 3.54 12.42 -7.11
N ALA A 9 3.65 11.22 -6.53
CA ALA A 9 3.80 11.00 -5.10
C ALA A 9 4.66 9.74 -4.87
N ASP A 10 5.46 9.71 -3.81
CA ASP A 10 6.32 8.55 -3.55
C ASP A 10 5.65 7.46 -2.71
N ILE A 11 4.68 7.82 -1.85
CA ILE A 11 4.03 6.88 -0.93
C ILE A 11 2.55 7.22 -0.73
N SER A 12 1.75 6.19 -0.48
CA SER A 12 0.36 6.26 -0.02
C SER A 12 0.12 5.06 0.89
N PHE A 13 -0.34 5.28 2.11
CA PHE A 13 -0.75 4.21 3.01
C PHE A 13 -2.10 4.54 3.62
N GLU A 14 -2.88 3.51 3.92
CA GLU A 14 -4.19 3.70 4.54
C GLU A 14 -4.60 2.45 5.33
N PHE A 15 -5.35 2.68 6.40
CA PHE A 15 -5.95 1.61 7.20
C PHE A 15 -7.48 1.79 7.21
N GLY A 16 -8.22 0.70 7.07
CA GLY A 16 -9.68 0.68 7.13
C GLY A 16 -10.40 0.85 5.79
N ILE A 17 -9.69 1.03 4.69
CA ILE A 17 -10.28 0.99 3.34
C ILE A 17 -10.60 -0.44 2.92
N HIS A 18 -11.49 -0.61 1.95
CA HIS A 18 -11.99 -1.92 1.54
C HIS A 18 -11.29 -2.45 0.29
N ALA A 19 -11.47 -3.75 0.02
CA ALA A 19 -10.89 -4.41 -1.14
C ALA A 19 -11.18 -3.70 -2.47
N TRP A 20 -12.39 -3.12 -2.62
CA TRP A 20 -12.78 -2.38 -3.84
C TRP A 20 -12.04 -1.04 -4.01
N ASP A 21 -11.55 -0.43 -2.93
CA ASP A 21 -10.75 0.80 -2.99
C ASP A 21 -9.32 0.51 -3.46
N ILE A 22 -8.81 -0.70 -3.19
CA ILE A 22 -7.39 -1.06 -3.41
C ILE A 22 -7.19 -1.86 -4.70
N ALA A 23 -8.09 -2.79 -5.03
CA ALA A 23 -7.85 -3.83 -6.04
C ALA A 23 -7.39 -3.27 -7.41
N ALA A 24 -8.04 -2.20 -7.88
CA ALA A 24 -7.65 -1.56 -9.15
C ALA A 24 -6.34 -0.78 -9.03
N GLY A 25 -6.12 -0.09 -7.91
CA GLY A 25 -4.89 0.68 -7.71
C GLY A 25 -3.66 -0.20 -7.54
N ASP A 26 -3.81 -1.41 -7.01
CA ASP A 26 -2.74 -2.36 -6.74
C ASP A 26 -2.06 -2.81 -8.03
N ILE A 27 -2.84 -3.26 -9.02
CA ILE A 27 -2.31 -3.62 -10.33
C ILE A 27 -1.70 -2.41 -11.06
N ILE A 28 -2.32 -1.22 -10.96
CA ILE A 28 -1.79 0.00 -11.59
C ILE A 28 -0.42 0.37 -11.03
N VAL A 29 -0.24 0.32 -9.71
CA VAL A 29 1.04 0.65 -9.06
C VAL A 29 2.11 -0.39 -9.43
N ARG A 30 1.77 -1.68 -9.39
CA ARG A 30 2.74 -2.75 -9.73
C ARG A 30 3.17 -2.70 -11.19
N GLU A 31 2.26 -2.49 -12.13
CA GLU A 31 2.59 -2.39 -13.57
C GLU A 31 3.40 -1.13 -13.89
N ALA A 32 3.26 -0.07 -13.09
CA ALA A 32 4.11 1.11 -13.17
C ALA A 32 5.52 0.91 -12.56
N GLY A 33 5.81 -0.26 -11.99
CA GLY A 33 7.08 -0.59 -11.35
C GLY A 33 7.15 -0.25 -9.85
N GLY A 34 6.06 0.23 -9.25
CA GLY A 34 5.95 0.45 -7.81
C GLY A 34 5.66 -0.83 -7.03
N VAL A 35 5.52 -0.69 -5.72
CA VAL A 35 5.27 -1.80 -4.80
C VAL A 35 4.02 -1.56 -3.97
N CYS A 36 3.31 -2.64 -3.66
CA CYS A 36 2.19 -2.65 -2.71
C CYS A 36 2.45 -3.76 -1.69
N ILE A 37 2.48 -3.39 -0.40
CA ILE A 37 2.74 -4.28 0.74
C ILE A 37 1.74 -4.02 1.86
N ASP A 38 1.74 -4.89 2.89
CA ASP A 38 1.06 -4.59 4.15
C ASP A 38 1.85 -3.52 4.94
N PRO A 39 1.20 -2.53 5.57
CA PRO A 39 1.87 -1.53 6.40
C PRO A 39 2.72 -2.09 7.56
N ALA A 40 2.51 -3.35 7.95
CA ALA A 40 3.33 -4.07 8.93
C ALA A 40 4.60 -4.71 8.31
N GLY A 41 4.87 -4.49 7.03
CA GLY A 41 6.02 -5.04 6.30
C GLY A 41 5.81 -6.43 5.71
N GLY A 42 4.59 -6.98 5.84
CA GLY A 42 4.20 -8.27 5.28
C GLY A 42 3.80 -8.21 3.80
N PRO A 43 3.49 -9.37 3.20
CA PRO A 43 2.93 -9.41 1.86
C PRO A 43 1.58 -8.67 1.82
N PHE A 44 1.28 -8.03 0.70
CA PHE A 44 0.00 -7.38 0.49
C PHE A 44 -1.16 -8.39 0.54
N ASP A 45 -2.20 -8.03 1.28
CA ASP A 45 -3.46 -8.78 1.38
C ASP A 45 -4.63 -7.82 1.19
N VAL A 46 -5.33 -7.98 0.07
CA VAL A 46 -6.45 -7.12 -0.35
C VAL A 46 -7.62 -7.15 0.65
N MET A 47 -7.79 -8.24 1.40
CA MET A 47 -8.88 -8.40 2.38
C MET A 47 -8.49 -7.90 3.77
N SER A 48 -7.23 -7.52 3.99
CA SER A 48 -6.73 -7.06 5.29
C SER A 48 -7.19 -5.65 5.66
N ARG A 49 -7.75 -4.90 4.70
CA ARG A 49 -8.12 -3.48 4.82
C ARG A 49 -6.95 -2.57 5.20
N ARG A 50 -5.76 -2.94 4.76
CA ARG A 50 -4.52 -2.22 5.00
C ARG A 50 -3.68 -2.26 3.74
N VAL A 51 -3.12 -1.13 3.36
CA VAL A 51 -2.23 -1.06 2.20
C VAL A 51 -1.17 0.00 2.40
N LEU A 52 0.04 -0.30 1.95
CA LEU A 52 1.11 0.65 1.76
C LEU A 52 1.62 0.49 0.33
N CYS A 53 1.42 1.53 -0.48
CA CYS A 53 1.96 1.64 -1.82
C CYS A 53 3.14 2.60 -1.82
N ALA A 54 4.24 2.24 -2.47
CA ALA A 54 5.39 3.12 -2.62
C ALA A 54 6.02 2.99 -4.01
N SER A 55 6.80 4.00 -4.39
CA SER A 55 7.58 3.99 -5.63
C SER A 55 8.71 2.95 -5.62
N THR A 56 9.28 2.63 -4.44
CA THR A 56 10.29 1.57 -4.28
C THR A 56 10.08 0.74 -3.00
N MET A 57 10.68 -0.46 -2.96
CA MET A 57 10.63 -1.35 -1.79
C MET A 57 11.37 -0.78 -0.58
N GLU A 58 12.50 -0.13 -0.80
CA GLU A 58 13.31 0.48 0.27
C GLU A 58 12.49 1.53 1.01
N LEU A 59 11.78 2.37 0.26
CA LEU A 59 10.94 3.42 0.82
C LEU A 59 9.75 2.84 1.61
N ALA A 60 9.14 1.77 1.08
CA ALA A 60 8.08 1.05 1.78
C ALA A 60 8.59 0.48 3.12
N GLN A 61 9.77 -0.15 3.12
CA GLN A 61 10.38 -0.74 4.32
C GLN A 61 10.76 0.32 5.36
N GLU A 62 11.30 1.47 4.96
CA GLU A 62 11.57 2.55 5.92
C GLU A 62 10.29 3.05 6.57
N LEU A 63 9.19 3.17 5.81
CA LEU A 63 7.93 3.62 6.35
C LEU A 63 7.33 2.62 7.35
N THR A 64 7.46 1.30 7.11
CA THR A 64 6.95 0.27 8.05
C THR A 64 7.54 0.38 9.46
N LYS A 65 8.74 0.96 9.62
CA LYS A 65 9.42 1.14 10.91
C LYS A 65 8.84 2.28 11.75
N VAL A 66 8.21 3.28 11.10
CA VAL A 66 7.69 4.48 11.77
C VAL A 66 6.18 4.49 11.89
N LEU A 67 5.47 3.67 11.10
CA LEU A 67 4.02 3.57 11.17
C LEU A 67 3.56 2.90 12.46
N VAL A 68 2.70 3.59 13.19
CA VAL A 68 1.90 2.99 14.26
C VAL A 68 0.83 2.11 13.61
N GLN A 69 0.86 0.83 13.95
CA GLN A 69 0.01 -0.16 13.29
C GLN A 69 -1.42 -0.14 13.81
N TYR A 70 -2.39 -0.28 12.90
CA TYR A 70 -3.80 -0.48 13.21
C TYR A 70 -4.32 -1.71 12.45
N TYR A 71 -5.13 -2.53 13.13
CA TYR A 71 -5.61 -3.82 12.63
C TYR A 71 -7.14 -3.81 12.60
N PRO A 72 -7.77 -3.32 11.51
CA PRO A 72 -9.21 -3.34 11.36
C PRO A 72 -9.75 -4.76 11.17
N GLU A 73 -11.05 -4.95 11.42
CA GLU A 73 -11.76 -6.18 11.04
C GLU A 73 -11.74 -6.33 9.52
N ARG A 74 -11.34 -7.53 9.07
CA ARG A 74 -11.18 -7.88 7.66
C ARG A 74 -12.51 -7.80 6.91
N ASP A 75 -12.41 -7.61 5.60
CA ASP A 75 -13.55 -7.69 4.69
C ASP A 75 -14.12 -9.12 4.58
#